data_AF-A0A8H6VKM3-F1
#
_entry.id   AF-A0A8H6VKM3-F1
#
_cell.length_a   1.000
_cell.length_b   1.000
_cell.length_c   1.000
_cell.angle_alpha   90.00
_cell.angle_beta   90.00
_cell.angle_gamma   90.00
#
_symmetry.space_group_name_H-M   'P 1'
#
loop_
_entity.id
_entity.type
_entity.pdbx_description
1 polymer ?
#
loop_
_entity_poly.entity_id
_entity_poly.type
_entity_poly.pdbx_seq_one_letter_code
_entity_poly.pdbx_strand_id
1 'polypeptide(L)'
;MHLTTVITGLALFSTAGWAGYVLQDDYFSGGSFFDKFDFFADEDPTHGFVTYKNYDACIEEDLLRNTSTNIVMKVDDTNVTPNGRPSVRISSKNSYNTALIVLDLDHMPGSICGLWPAFWTLGPNWPNNGEIDIIEGVSCSTSNAMTLHTGPGCSLDSSTSSNKAFTGAMKNANCVSGGDDNTGCQIATSNTNTYGAGLNAINGGIYAMEWTTDFISIWFFPRGSYPDDVLGSNPDPSGWGLPLSNFRLSCDIAKSFQDHSIVFDTTFCGDWAGNAWSGDAQCSGLADTCNSYVENNPNAFSEAYWSVNALKVYQQEGGSSPSSEPYGSPTSTPASVSQPVSSYEPESSSWEPVTSAPPYITSSPPAAGPTDSAGGPESYGPPSVSPWGPGGYTPIVGPGGSVGESQPPASTSWGGWWSNPDGSAGYNGGGGWNHRHARHLRQHKRHHGNGL
;
A
#
# COMPACT_ATOMS: atom_id res chain seq x y z
N MET A 1 -7.06 28.15 -76.31
CA MET A 1 -6.20 27.03 -75.88
C MET A 1 -4.90 27.65 -75.41
N HIS A 2 -4.45 27.64 -74.16
CA HIS A 2 -4.86 27.03 -72.89
C HIS A 2 -4.41 27.98 -71.76
N LEU A 3 -5.26 28.21 -70.75
CA LEU A 3 -4.83 28.77 -69.46
C LEU A 3 -4.36 27.60 -68.59
N THR A 4 -3.12 27.62 -68.14
CA THR A 4 -2.58 26.60 -67.23
C THR A 4 -2.62 27.17 -65.81
N THR A 5 -3.60 26.72 -65.03
CA THR A 5 -3.76 27.06 -63.63
C THR A 5 -2.75 26.26 -62.80
N VAL A 6 -1.82 26.94 -62.14
CA VAL A 6 -0.93 26.35 -61.14
C VAL A 6 -1.68 26.30 -59.82
N ILE A 7 -2.02 25.09 -59.36
CA ILE A 7 -2.60 24.85 -58.04
C ILE A 7 -1.45 24.68 -57.05
N THR A 8 -1.26 25.67 -56.19
CA THR A 8 -0.37 25.58 -55.03
C THR A 8 -1.07 24.77 -53.95
N GLY A 9 -0.65 23.51 -53.77
CA GLY A 9 -1.11 22.66 -52.67
C GLY A 9 -0.50 23.12 -51.35
N LEU A 10 -1.32 23.73 -50.49
CA LEU A 10 -0.96 24.02 -49.11
C LEU A 10 -1.03 22.71 -48.30
N ALA A 11 0.13 22.09 -48.04
CA ALA A 11 0.23 20.96 -47.13
C ALA A 11 0.03 21.48 -45.70
N LEU A 12 -1.18 21.30 -45.16
CA LEU A 12 -1.44 21.39 -43.72
C LEU A 12 -0.71 20.21 -43.06
N PHE A 13 0.50 20.44 -42.57
CA PHE A 13 1.09 19.58 -41.56
C PHE A 13 0.31 19.80 -40.27
N SER A 14 -0.70 18.98 -40.03
CA SER A 14 -1.22 18.78 -38.67
C SER A 14 -0.09 18.15 -37.87
N THR A 15 0.61 18.97 -37.08
CA THR A 15 1.41 18.47 -35.97
C THR A 15 0.43 17.80 -35.03
N ALA A 16 0.28 16.48 -35.14
CA ALA A 16 -0.20 15.69 -34.02
C ALA A 16 0.85 15.90 -32.92
N GLY A 17 0.60 16.85 -32.02
CA GLY A 17 1.42 17.03 -30.84
C GLY A 17 1.41 15.69 -30.12
N TRP A 18 2.58 15.06 -29.99
CA TRP A 18 2.72 13.98 -29.04
C TRP A 18 2.48 14.58 -27.67
N ALA A 19 1.38 14.21 -27.02
CA ALA A 19 1.12 14.61 -25.65
C ALA A 19 2.15 13.89 -24.76
N GLY A 20 3.28 14.54 -24.49
CA GLY A 20 4.32 14.04 -23.59
C GLY A 20 3.95 14.31 -22.14
N TYR A 21 4.40 13.44 -21.23
CA TYR A 21 4.32 13.65 -19.79
C TYR A 21 5.47 14.53 -19.32
N VAL A 22 5.15 15.64 -18.65
CA VAL A 22 6.10 16.59 -18.08
C VAL A 22 6.04 16.52 -16.56
N LEU A 23 7.22 16.47 -15.92
CA LEU A 23 7.35 16.45 -14.46
C LEU A 23 6.69 17.69 -13.86
N GLN A 24 5.73 17.47 -12.96
CA GLN A 24 5.04 18.51 -12.19
C GLN A 24 5.60 18.59 -10.78
N ASP A 25 5.66 17.44 -10.10
CA ASP A 25 6.14 17.35 -8.73
C ASP A 25 7.20 16.26 -8.61
N ASP A 26 8.36 16.63 -8.07
CA ASP A 26 9.33 15.69 -7.50
C ASP A 26 9.33 15.90 -5.99
N TYR A 27 8.79 14.92 -5.25
CA TYR A 27 8.60 15.02 -3.81
C TYR A 27 9.90 14.97 -3.01
N PHE A 28 11.01 14.57 -3.64
CA PHE A 28 12.34 14.59 -3.03
C PHE A 28 13.10 15.90 -3.32
N SER A 29 12.54 16.77 -4.16
CA SER A 29 13.14 18.05 -4.55
C SER A 29 12.58 19.23 -3.75
N GLY A 30 13.43 20.24 -3.53
CA GLY A 30 12.99 21.55 -3.04
C GLY A 30 12.59 21.62 -1.56
N GLY A 31 12.99 20.66 -0.72
CA GLY A 31 12.70 20.66 0.72
C GLY A 31 12.75 19.25 1.32
N SER A 32 12.24 19.10 2.54
CA SER A 32 11.98 17.78 3.10
C SER A 32 10.81 17.14 2.38
N PHE A 33 10.85 15.83 2.16
CA PHE A 33 9.73 15.06 1.62
C PHE A 33 8.45 15.32 2.42
N PHE A 34 8.54 15.30 3.75
CA PHE A 34 7.40 15.47 4.65
C PHE A 34 6.81 16.87 4.65
N ASP A 35 7.54 17.91 4.18
CA ASP A 35 6.98 19.27 4.08
C ASP A 35 5.84 19.36 3.04
N LYS A 36 5.77 18.39 2.12
CA LYS A 36 4.79 18.34 1.03
C LYS A 36 3.53 17.54 1.40
N PHE A 37 3.43 17.08 2.64
CA PHE A 37 2.31 16.30 3.14
C PHE A 37 1.72 16.90 4.41
N ASP A 38 0.43 16.66 4.60
CA ASP A 38 -0.28 16.84 5.85
C ASP A 38 -0.33 15.51 6.61
N PHE A 39 -0.19 15.55 7.93
CA PHE A 39 -0.23 14.38 8.80
C PHE A 39 -1.61 14.25 9.42
N PHE A 40 -2.31 13.19 9.06
CA PHE A 40 -3.58 12.83 9.67
C PHE A 40 -3.32 12.23 11.06
N ALA A 41 -4.01 12.73 12.08
CA ALA A 41 -3.84 12.29 13.47
C ALA A 41 -5.17 12.10 14.21
N ASP A 42 -6.28 12.08 13.46
CA ASP A 42 -7.61 11.78 14.00
C ASP A 42 -7.84 10.26 14.03
N GLU A 43 -9.01 9.85 14.52
CA GLU A 43 -9.43 8.44 14.48
C GLU A 43 -9.45 7.91 13.04
N ASP A 44 -8.99 6.67 12.88
CA ASP A 44 -8.95 6.03 11.57
C ASP A 44 -10.36 5.87 10.99
N PRO A 45 -10.64 6.43 9.79
CA PRO A 45 -11.94 6.28 9.13
C PRO A 45 -12.34 4.83 8.85
N THR A 46 -11.36 3.90 8.82
CA THR A 46 -11.58 2.46 8.63
C THR A 46 -11.64 1.67 9.95
N HIS A 47 -11.76 2.39 11.07
CA HIS A 47 -11.91 1.86 12.43
C HIS A 47 -10.78 0.90 12.85
N GLY A 48 -9.58 1.10 12.32
CA GLY A 48 -8.41 0.30 12.64
C GLY A 48 -7.96 0.42 14.09
N PHE A 49 -7.24 -0.59 14.56
CA PHE A 49 -6.57 -0.59 15.87
C PHE A 49 -5.22 0.14 15.78
N VAL A 50 -5.29 1.41 15.40
CA VAL A 50 -4.16 2.28 15.10
C VAL A 50 -4.28 3.59 15.89
N THR A 51 -3.14 4.22 16.18
CA THR A 51 -3.11 5.61 16.64
C THR A 51 -2.26 6.41 15.66
N TYR A 52 -2.90 7.13 14.75
CA TYR A 52 -2.16 7.99 13.83
C TYR A 52 -1.54 9.17 14.57
N LYS A 53 -0.28 9.47 14.26
CA LYS A 53 0.51 10.50 14.93
C LYS A 53 0.73 11.69 14.00
N ASN A 54 0.71 12.89 14.59
CA ASN A 54 1.18 14.09 13.90
C ASN A 54 2.71 14.06 13.67
N TYR A 55 3.24 14.99 12.89
CA TYR A 55 4.66 15.02 12.52
C TYR A 55 5.60 15.04 13.74
N ASP A 56 5.38 15.92 14.71
CA ASP A 56 6.27 16.06 15.86
C ASP A 56 6.31 14.77 16.71
N ALA A 57 5.14 14.16 16.96
CA ALA A 57 5.07 12.89 17.67
C ALA A 57 5.71 11.75 16.88
N CYS A 58 5.55 11.73 15.56
CA CYS A 58 6.23 10.76 14.70
C CYS A 58 7.76 10.84 14.80
N ILE A 59 8.32 12.04 14.93
CA ILE A 59 9.77 12.22 15.12
C ILE A 59 10.20 11.77 16.52
N GLU A 60 9.42 12.13 17.56
CA GLU A 60 9.70 11.73 18.94
C GLU A 60 9.66 10.21 19.13
N GLU A 61 8.72 9.54 18.46
CA GLU A 61 8.50 8.10 18.52
C GLU A 61 9.32 7.31 17.47
N ASP A 62 10.24 7.96 16.73
CA ASP A 62 11.10 7.35 15.68
C ASP A 62 10.29 6.59 14.60
N LEU A 63 9.13 7.13 14.23
CA LEU A 63 8.27 6.59 13.17
C LEU A 63 8.68 7.05 11.77
N LEU A 64 9.47 8.12 11.66
CA LEU A 64 9.93 8.67 10.40
C LEU A 64 11.45 8.79 10.39
N ARG A 65 12.06 8.41 9.26
CA ARG A 65 13.47 8.70 9.01
C ARG A 65 13.65 9.26 7.62
N ASN A 66 14.44 10.33 7.54
CA ASN A 66 14.92 10.87 6.28
C ASN A 66 16.41 10.54 6.18
N THR A 67 16.78 9.68 5.23
CA THR A 67 18.19 9.31 5.00
C THR A 67 18.74 10.06 3.79
N SER A 68 20.01 9.83 3.45
CA SER A 68 20.59 10.39 2.23
C SER A 68 19.98 9.83 0.94
N THR A 69 19.27 8.70 1.00
CA THR A 69 18.86 7.91 -0.18
C THR A 69 17.39 7.55 -0.21
N ASN A 70 16.72 7.51 0.95
CA ASN A 70 15.33 7.09 1.06
C ASN A 70 14.60 7.77 2.23
N ILE A 71 13.28 7.74 2.16
CA ILE A 71 12.37 8.11 3.24
C ILE A 71 11.77 6.84 3.83
N VAL A 72 11.83 6.71 5.15
CA VAL A 72 11.24 5.59 5.88
C VAL A 72 10.06 6.07 6.71
N MET A 73 8.95 5.36 6.62
CA MET A 73 7.73 5.55 7.40
C MET A 73 7.36 4.21 8.04
N LYS A 74 7.54 4.08 9.36
CA LYS A 74 7.31 2.84 10.11
C LYS A 74 6.20 2.99 11.14
N VAL A 75 5.75 1.85 11.64
CA VAL A 75 4.86 1.75 12.80
C VAL A 75 5.68 1.54 14.08
N ASP A 76 5.06 1.68 15.25
CA ASP A 76 5.65 1.19 16.48
C ASP A 76 5.82 -0.34 16.40
N ASP A 77 7.03 -0.82 16.62
CA ASP A 77 7.40 -2.23 16.62
C ASP A 77 8.08 -2.66 17.94
N THR A 78 7.93 -1.87 19.01
CA THR A 78 8.64 -2.09 20.28
C THR A 78 7.72 -2.17 21.50
N ASN A 79 6.60 -1.44 21.50
CA ASN A 79 5.75 -1.28 22.67
C ASN A 79 4.46 -2.12 22.59
N VAL A 80 3.99 -2.53 23.76
CA VAL A 80 2.60 -2.99 23.92
C VAL A 80 1.70 -1.77 23.90
N THR A 81 0.69 -1.77 23.04
CA THR A 81 -0.08 -0.57 22.67
C THR A 81 -1.58 -0.79 22.89
N PRO A 82 -2.10 -0.63 24.12
CA PRO A 82 -3.49 -0.95 24.47
C PRO A 82 -4.53 -0.04 23.81
N ASN A 83 -4.12 1.11 23.28
CA ASN A 83 -5.01 2.11 22.70
C ASN A 83 -4.87 2.25 21.17
N GLY A 84 -4.39 1.21 20.50
CA GLY A 84 -4.02 1.24 19.09
C GLY A 84 -2.52 1.43 18.89
N ARG A 85 -1.98 0.79 17.84
CA ARG A 85 -0.54 0.83 17.54
C ARG A 85 -0.18 2.16 16.86
N PRO A 86 0.81 2.93 17.36
CA PRO A 86 1.27 4.13 16.68
C PRO A 86 1.69 3.88 15.24
N SER A 87 1.22 4.74 14.35
CA SER A 87 1.50 4.70 12.91
C SER A 87 1.39 6.10 12.31
N VAL A 88 1.64 6.20 11.01
CA VAL A 88 1.56 7.43 10.24
C VAL A 88 0.55 7.27 9.11
N ARG A 89 -0.23 8.33 8.87
CA ARG A 89 -1.00 8.56 7.66
C ARG A 89 -0.69 9.95 7.14
N ILE A 90 -0.15 10.03 5.93
CA ILE A 90 0.16 11.29 5.27
C ILE A 90 -0.63 11.46 3.99
N SER A 91 -1.08 12.67 3.73
CA SER A 91 -1.78 13.05 2.49
C SER A 91 -1.05 14.21 1.82
N SER A 92 -0.82 14.15 0.51
CA SER A 92 -0.12 15.23 -0.17
C SER A 92 -0.92 16.52 -0.14
N LYS A 93 -0.22 17.64 0.04
CA LYS A 93 -0.81 19.00 -0.02
C LYS A 93 -1.28 19.36 -1.42
N ASN A 94 -0.59 18.88 -2.45
CA ASN A 94 -1.02 19.01 -3.83
C ASN A 94 -2.11 17.98 -4.13
N SER A 95 -3.01 18.35 -5.03
CA SER A 95 -4.07 17.50 -5.56
C SER A 95 -4.00 17.39 -7.08
N TYR A 96 -4.54 16.30 -7.62
CA TYR A 96 -4.46 15.97 -9.04
C TYR A 96 -5.83 15.55 -9.59
N ASN A 97 -6.10 15.88 -10.86
CA ASN A 97 -7.31 15.45 -11.59
C ASN A 97 -7.00 14.52 -12.77
N THR A 98 -5.73 14.43 -13.13
CA THR A 98 -5.09 13.44 -13.99
C THR A 98 -3.63 13.43 -13.59
N ALA A 99 -2.96 12.29 -13.71
CA ALA A 99 -1.56 12.18 -13.34
C ALA A 99 -0.94 10.91 -13.89
N LEU A 100 0.36 10.95 -14.18
CA LEU A 100 1.21 9.79 -14.10
C LEU A 100 1.99 9.87 -12.79
N ILE A 101 1.65 9.02 -11.83
CA ILE A 101 2.29 8.95 -10.52
C ILE A 101 3.28 7.79 -10.54
N VAL A 102 4.54 8.05 -10.24
CA VAL A 102 5.62 7.05 -10.22
C VAL A 102 6.23 6.99 -8.83
N LEU A 103 6.11 5.83 -8.19
CA LEU A 103 6.66 5.50 -6.88
C LEU A 103 7.78 4.47 -7.04
N ASP A 104 9.02 4.84 -6.70
CA ASP A 104 10.13 3.90 -6.50
C ASP A 104 10.26 3.60 -5.00
N LEU A 105 10.14 2.34 -4.64
CA LEU A 105 10.31 1.85 -3.27
C LEU A 105 11.21 0.61 -3.25
N ASP A 106 12.05 0.49 -2.22
CA ASP A 106 12.82 -0.72 -1.94
C ASP A 106 12.13 -1.62 -0.89
N HIS A 107 11.20 -1.06 -0.11
CA HIS A 107 10.44 -1.80 0.90
C HIS A 107 9.02 -1.24 1.11
N MET A 108 8.07 -2.12 1.41
CA MET A 108 6.73 -1.78 1.92
C MET A 108 6.40 -2.61 3.16
N PRO A 109 5.37 -2.26 3.96
CA PRO A 109 4.96 -3.10 5.07
C PRO A 109 4.69 -4.54 4.63
N GLY A 110 5.27 -5.50 5.36
CA GLY A 110 5.28 -6.91 4.99
C GLY A 110 3.92 -7.61 5.05
N SER A 111 3.91 -8.90 4.71
CA SER A 111 2.72 -9.76 4.79
C SER A 111 2.50 -10.29 6.21
N ILE A 112 2.12 -9.39 7.13
CA ILE A 112 2.04 -9.66 8.57
C ILE A 112 0.58 -9.60 9.05
N CYS A 113 0.18 -10.60 9.84
CA CYS A 113 -1.15 -10.66 10.43
C CYS A 113 -1.56 -9.37 11.14
N GLY A 114 -2.75 -8.88 10.79
CA GLY A 114 -3.33 -7.67 11.37
C GLY A 114 -2.91 -6.36 10.70
N LEU A 115 -1.94 -6.35 9.78
CA LEU A 115 -1.62 -5.16 9.00
C LEU A 115 -2.66 -4.86 7.92
N TRP A 116 -2.79 -3.58 7.59
CA TRP A 116 -3.45 -3.07 6.40
C TRP A 116 -2.71 -1.82 5.90
N PRO A 117 -1.65 -1.99 5.08
CA PRO A 117 -0.93 -0.88 4.46
C PRO A 117 -1.57 -0.47 3.14
N ALA A 118 -1.54 0.83 2.86
CA ALA A 118 -2.02 1.39 1.60
C ALA A 118 -1.10 2.48 1.04
N PHE A 119 -0.85 2.42 -0.28
CA PHE A 119 -0.43 3.56 -1.10
C PHE A 119 -1.51 3.82 -2.15
N TRP A 120 -2.14 4.97 -2.07
CA TRP A 120 -3.42 5.22 -2.73
C TRP A 120 -3.61 6.71 -2.99
N THR A 121 -4.72 7.08 -3.62
CA THR A 121 -5.10 8.49 -3.78
C THR A 121 -6.57 8.69 -3.44
N LEU A 122 -6.90 9.84 -2.86
CA LEU A 122 -8.21 10.12 -2.31
C LEU A 122 -8.69 11.51 -2.73
N GLY A 123 -9.89 11.59 -3.33
CA GLY A 123 -10.61 12.83 -3.53
C GLY A 123 -11.45 13.24 -2.30
N PRO A 124 -11.84 14.52 -2.17
CA PRO A 124 -12.69 14.96 -1.07
C PRO A 124 -14.13 14.40 -1.18
N ASN A 125 -14.93 14.45 -0.11
CA ASN A 125 -16.34 13.99 -0.15
C ASN A 125 -16.47 12.51 -0.59
N TRP A 126 -15.66 11.64 0.01
CA TRP A 126 -15.70 10.20 -0.25
C TRP A 126 -17.11 9.61 -0.08
N PRO A 127 -17.54 8.67 -0.96
CA PRO A 127 -16.81 8.14 -2.12
C PRO A 127 -17.07 8.93 -3.42
N ASN A 128 -17.77 10.07 -3.36
CA ASN A 128 -18.29 10.75 -4.55
C ASN A 128 -17.22 11.34 -5.46
N ASN A 129 -16.06 11.72 -4.91
CA ASN A 129 -14.90 12.13 -5.72
C ASN A 129 -13.80 11.07 -5.76
N GLY A 130 -14.13 9.82 -5.42
CA GLY A 130 -13.32 8.67 -5.76
C GLY A 130 -12.13 8.38 -4.85
N GLU A 131 -11.68 7.14 -4.98
CA GLU A 131 -10.51 6.56 -4.33
C GLU A 131 -9.81 5.62 -5.31
N ILE A 132 -8.48 5.66 -5.36
CA ILE A 132 -7.67 4.80 -6.23
C ILE A 132 -6.61 4.10 -5.37
N ASP A 133 -6.78 2.80 -5.15
CA ASP A 133 -5.85 1.97 -4.38
C ASP A 133 -4.80 1.37 -5.31
N ILE A 134 -3.57 1.87 -5.17
CA ILE A 134 -2.45 1.50 -6.05
C ILE A 134 -1.73 0.29 -5.50
N ILE A 135 -1.44 0.30 -4.19
CA ILE A 135 -0.88 -0.83 -3.45
C ILE A 135 -1.71 -1.01 -2.20
N GLU A 136 -2.42 -2.13 -2.09
CA GLU A 136 -3.27 -2.42 -0.93
C GLU A 136 -3.41 -3.93 -0.70
N GLY A 137 -3.55 -4.29 0.57
CA GLY A 137 -3.82 -5.65 1.02
C GLY A 137 -3.88 -5.71 2.54
N VAL A 138 -4.25 -6.88 3.07
CA VAL A 138 -4.41 -7.10 4.50
C VAL A 138 -3.72 -8.37 4.98
N SER A 139 -3.26 -8.35 6.23
CA SER A 139 -2.73 -9.52 6.94
C SER A 139 -1.66 -10.28 6.13
N CYS A 140 -1.86 -11.58 5.89
CA CYS A 140 -0.92 -12.42 5.15
C CYS A 140 -1.08 -12.33 3.62
N SER A 141 -1.69 -11.25 3.08
CA SER A 141 -1.76 -11.06 1.63
C SER A 141 -0.37 -11.10 1.01
N THR A 142 -0.21 -11.89 -0.05
CA THR A 142 1.08 -12.11 -0.72
C THR A 142 1.20 -11.43 -2.08
N SER A 143 0.11 -10.84 -2.58
CA SER A 143 0.04 -10.19 -3.88
C SER A 143 -0.88 -8.98 -3.80
N ASN A 144 -0.67 -8.02 -4.69
CA ASN A 144 -1.36 -6.73 -4.64
C ASN A 144 -2.81 -6.85 -5.18
N ALA A 145 -3.73 -6.15 -4.55
CA ALA A 145 -5.08 -5.89 -5.05
C ALA A 145 -5.20 -4.40 -5.35
N MET A 146 -5.48 -4.05 -6.60
CA MET A 146 -5.74 -2.67 -7.01
C MET A 146 -7.25 -2.48 -7.08
N THR A 147 -7.76 -1.43 -6.45
CA THR A 147 -9.20 -1.19 -6.30
C THR A 147 -9.53 0.25 -6.63
N LEU A 148 -10.73 0.47 -7.19
CA LEU A 148 -11.30 1.81 -7.30
C LEU A 148 -12.62 1.85 -6.53
N HIS A 149 -12.80 2.92 -5.76
CA HIS A 149 -14.07 3.25 -5.12
C HIS A 149 -14.64 4.52 -5.73
N THR A 150 -15.95 4.53 -5.98
CA THR A 150 -16.65 5.68 -6.54
C THR A 150 -18.00 5.88 -5.85
N GLY A 151 -18.59 7.05 -6.06
CA GLY A 151 -20.02 7.26 -5.85
C GLY A 151 -20.89 6.40 -6.79
N PRO A 152 -22.22 6.59 -6.78
CA PRO A 152 -23.15 5.78 -7.55
C PRO A 152 -22.93 5.85 -9.07
N GLY A 153 -23.19 4.73 -9.76
CA GLY A 153 -23.32 4.70 -11.22
C GLY A 153 -22.05 4.34 -12.01
N CYS A 154 -21.00 3.84 -11.35
CA CYS A 154 -19.77 3.41 -11.99
C CYS A 154 -19.53 1.90 -11.82
N SER A 155 -19.10 1.28 -12.90
CA SER A 155 -18.63 -0.10 -12.94
C SER A 155 -17.54 -0.23 -14.00
N LEU A 156 -16.80 -1.33 -13.98
CA LEU A 156 -15.87 -1.64 -15.06
C LEU A 156 -16.64 -1.80 -16.38
N ASP A 157 -16.17 -1.12 -17.43
CA ASP A 157 -16.68 -1.29 -18.77
C ASP A 157 -16.51 -2.75 -19.23
N SER A 158 -17.49 -3.27 -19.98
CA SER A 158 -17.43 -4.62 -20.55
C SER A 158 -16.16 -4.89 -21.37
N SER A 159 -15.59 -3.85 -22.00
CA SER A 159 -14.32 -3.88 -22.74
C SER A 159 -13.13 -4.20 -21.85
N THR A 160 -13.14 -3.80 -20.57
CA THR A 160 -12.09 -4.10 -19.59
C THR A 160 -11.86 -5.61 -19.48
N SER A 161 -12.93 -6.40 -19.42
CA SER A 161 -12.80 -7.87 -19.30
C SER A 161 -12.39 -8.58 -20.60
N SER A 162 -12.63 -7.97 -21.76
CA SER A 162 -12.53 -8.62 -23.07
C SER A 162 -11.28 -8.25 -23.87
N ASN A 163 -10.64 -7.13 -23.56
CA ASN A 163 -9.52 -6.59 -24.33
C ASN A 163 -8.14 -7.19 -23.98
N LYS A 164 -8.03 -7.99 -22.92
CA LYS A 164 -6.75 -8.49 -22.37
C LYS A 164 -5.70 -7.38 -22.21
N ALA A 165 -6.13 -6.16 -21.86
CA ALA A 165 -5.27 -4.99 -21.76
C ALA A 165 -4.46 -4.92 -20.46
N PHE A 166 -4.54 -5.93 -19.59
CA PHE A 166 -3.80 -6.02 -18.34
C PHE A 166 -3.52 -7.48 -17.97
N THR A 167 -2.57 -7.69 -17.05
CA THR A 167 -2.06 -9.02 -16.66
C THR A 167 -2.72 -9.58 -15.40
N GLY A 168 -3.31 -8.74 -14.55
CA GLY A 168 -4.10 -9.13 -13.39
C GLY A 168 -5.44 -9.80 -13.76
N ALA A 169 -6.19 -10.17 -12.74
CA ALA A 169 -7.51 -10.78 -12.86
C ALA A 169 -8.57 -9.91 -12.18
N MET A 170 -9.64 -9.58 -12.90
CA MET A 170 -10.81 -8.91 -12.34
C MET A 170 -11.44 -9.76 -11.24
N LYS A 171 -11.65 -9.16 -10.06
CA LYS A 171 -12.26 -9.77 -8.87
C LYS A 171 -13.64 -9.24 -8.60
N ASN A 172 -13.84 -7.94 -8.79
CA ASN A 172 -15.14 -7.29 -8.71
C ASN A 172 -15.26 -6.21 -9.80
N ALA A 173 -16.44 -6.09 -10.41
CA ALA A 173 -16.68 -5.12 -11.48
C ALA A 173 -17.44 -3.87 -11.00
N ASN A 174 -18.11 -3.92 -9.84
CA ASN A 174 -18.85 -2.78 -9.31
C ASN A 174 -17.90 -1.82 -8.58
N CYS A 175 -17.79 -0.57 -9.00
CA CYS A 175 -16.91 0.42 -8.38
C CYS A 175 -17.61 1.22 -7.27
N VAL A 176 -18.95 1.15 -7.20
CA VAL A 176 -19.72 1.92 -6.24
C VAL A 176 -19.42 1.46 -4.82
N SER A 177 -19.09 2.41 -3.95
CA SER A 177 -19.05 2.22 -2.50
C SER A 177 -20.16 3.00 -1.83
N GLY A 178 -20.78 2.42 -0.80
CA GLY A 178 -21.83 3.07 -0.03
C GLY A 178 -22.70 2.08 0.75
N GLY A 179 -23.23 2.56 1.88
CA GLY A 179 -23.91 1.69 2.83
C GLY A 179 -22.93 0.70 3.43
N ASP A 180 -23.24 -0.60 3.35
CA ASP A 180 -22.41 -1.67 3.90
C ASP A 180 -21.48 -2.32 2.85
N ASP A 181 -21.54 -1.91 1.57
CA ASP A 181 -20.68 -2.44 0.50
C ASP A 181 -19.63 -1.41 0.12
N ASN A 182 -18.40 -1.66 0.56
CA ASN A 182 -17.21 -0.89 0.22
C ASN A 182 -16.20 -1.77 -0.54
N THR A 183 -16.66 -2.73 -1.33
CA THR A 183 -15.75 -3.66 -2.04
C THR A 183 -14.96 -2.96 -3.15
N GLY A 184 -15.59 -1.98 -3.82
CA GLY A 184 -15.01 -1.32 -5.00
C GLY A 184 -14.76 -2.28 -6.17
N CYS A 185 -14.38 -1.75 -7.33
CA CYS A 185 -14.06 -2.59 -8.47
C CYS A 185 -12.58 -2.92 -8.42
N GLN A 186 -12.28 -4.21 -8.44
CA GLN A 186 -10.97 -4.72 -8.07
C GLN A 186 -10.37 -5.56 -9.20
N ILE A 187 -9.10 -5.31 -9.47
CA ILE A 187 -8.23 -6.17 -10.28
C ILE A 187 -7.07 -6.58 -9.37
N ALA A 188 -6.87 -7.88 -9.21
CA ALA A 188 -5.80 -8.42 -8.37
C ALA A 188 -4.83 -9.29 -9.18
N THR A 189 -3.57 -9.27 -8.81
CA THR A 189 -2.54 -10.13 -9.42
C THR A 189 -2.31 -11.38 -8.57
N SER A 190 -1.75 -12.43 -9.18
CA SER A 190 -1.23 -13.61 -8.46
C SER A 190 0.29 -13.59 -8.32
N ASN A 191 0.95 -12.57 -8.89
CA ASN A 191 2.39 -12.39 -8.77
C ASN A 191 2.72 -11.96 -7.33
N THR A 192 3.49 -12.77 -6.61
CA THR A 192 3.81 -12.51 -5.21
C THR A 192 4.88 -11.44 -5.02
N ASN A 193 5.58 -11.04 -6.08
CA ASN A 193 6.61 -10.01 -6.01
C ASN A 193 6.04 -8.58 -5.95
N THR A 194 4.71 -8.43 -6.02
CA THR A 194 4.07 -7.12 -6.13
C THR A 194 3.65 -6.55 -4.78
N TYR A 195 3.74 -7.33 -3.69
CA TYR A 195 3.24 -6.90 -2.40
C TYR A 195 4.02 -7.52 -1.23
N GLY A 196 4.05 -6.81 -0.11
CA GLY A 196 4.51 -7.28 1.19
C GLY A 196 5.86 -7.98 1.14
N ALA A 197 5.92 -9.15 1.78
CA ALA A 197 7.18 -9.89 1.94
C ALA A 197 7.83 -10.28 0.60
N GLY A 198 7.04 -10.58 -0.44
CA GLY A 198 7.57 -10.94 -1.75
C GLY A 198 8.16 -9.75 -2.52
N LEU A 199 7.56 -8.57 -2.40
CA LEU A 199 8.13 -7.32 -2.92
C LEU A 199 9.43 -6.96 -2.21
N ASN A 200 9.44 -7.07 -0.87
CA ASN A 200 10.61 -6.76 -0.06
C ASN A 200 11.79 -7.72 -0.37
N ALA A 201 11.50 -9.01 -0.59
CA ALA A 201 12.51 -10.02 -0.91
C ALA A 201 13.24 -9.79 -2.24
N ILE A 202 12.68 -8.97 -3.14
CA ILE A 202 13.31 -8.56 -4.40
C ILE A 202 13.83 -7.12 -4.37
N ASN A 203 13.97 -6.53 -3.19
CA ASN A 203 14.39 -5.12 -2.98
C ASN A 203 13.45 -4.12 -3.68
N GLY A 204 12.16 -4.43 -3.64
CA GLY A 204 11.08 -3.61 -4.15
C GLY A 204 11.04 -3.47 -5.67
N GLY A 205 10.69 -2.27 -6.12
CA GLY A 205 10.47 -1.96 -7.52
C GLY A 205 9.81 -0.61 -7.71
N ILE A 206 9.21 -0.42 -8.88
CA ILE A 206 8.53 0.81 -9.26
C ILE A 206 7.07 0.50 -9.52
N TYR A 207 6.20 1.22 -8.82
CA TYR A 207 4.78 1.32 -9.17
C TYR A 207 4.55 2.59 -9.99
N ALA A 208 3.81 2.46 -11.08
CA ALA A 208 3.38 3.61 -11.88
C ALA A 208 1.86 3.54 -12.09
N MET A 209 1.16 4.63 -11.79
CA MET A 209 -0.27 4.78 -12.06
C MET A 209 -0.46 5.87 -13.10
N GLU A 210 -1.06 5.53 -14.25
CA GLU A 210 -1.48 6.48 -15.28
C GLU A 210 -2.99 6.69 -15.16
N TRP A 211 -3.39 7.89 -14.79
CA TRP A 211 -4.77 8.33 -14.67
C TRP A 211 -5.07 9.38 -15.72
N THR A 212 -5.97 9.03 -16.63
CA THR A 212 -6.49 9.88 -17.70
C THR A 212 -8.00 10.02 -17.58
N THR A 213 -8.62 10.79 -18.47
CA THR A 213 -10.09 10.85 -18.54
C THR A 213 -10.74 9.58 -19.07
N ASP A 214 -9.96 8.67 -19.68
CA ASP A 214 -10.47 7.48 -20.37
C ASP A 214 -10.20 6.18 -19.61
N PHE A 215 -9.15 6.14 -18.79
CA PHE A 215 -8.76 4.97 -18.02
C PHE A 215 -7.84 5.33 -16.85
N ILE A 216 -7.74 4.41 -15.90
CA ILE A 216 -6.70 4.36 -14.86
C ILE A 216 -5.93 3.04 -15.04
N SER A 217 -4.62 3.09 -15.24
CA SER A 217 -3.76 1.90 -15.41
C SER A 217 -2.66 1.86 -14.37
N ILE A 218 -2.30 0.68 -13.88
CA ILE A 218 -1.27 0.51 -12.86
C ILE A 218 -0.27 -0.55 -13.28
N TRP A 219 1.00 -0.18 -13.34
CA TRP A 219 2.13 -1.06 -13.60
C TRP A 219 2.92 -1.32 -12.32
N PHE A 220 3.55 -2.49 -12.29
CA PHE A 220 4.64 -2.79 -11.38
C PHE A 220 5.84 -3.28 -12.19
N PHE A 221 6.98 -2.68 -11.93
CA PHE A 221 8.26 -3.07 -12.50
C PHE A 221 9.18 -3.55 -11.38
N PRO A 222 9.58 -4.84 -11.35
CA PRO A 222 10.52 -5.36 -10.36
C PRO A 222 11.84 -4.60 -10.38
N ARG A 223 12.53 -4.52 -9.22
CA ARG A 223 13.86 -3.90 -9.14
C ARG A 223 14.80 -4.46 -10.22
N GLY A 224 15.41 -3.55 -10.99
CA GLY A 224 16.35 -3.89 -12.07
C GLY A 224 15.68 -4.36 -13.37
N SER A 225 14.35 -4.31 -13.47
CA SER A 225 13.58 -4.68 -14.66
C SER A 225 12.46 -3.67 -14.90
N TYR A 226 12.84 -2.41 -15.13
CA TYR A 226 11.93 -1.30 -15.41
C TYR A 226 12.36 -0.53 -16.67
N PRO A 227 11.43 0.14 -17.38
CA PRO A 227 11.75 0.97 -18.54
C PRO A 227 12.72 2.11 -18.18
N ASP A 228 13.70 2.40 -19.04
CA ASP A 228 14.75 3.40 -18.78
C ASP A 228 14.18 4.82 -18.53
N ASP A 229 13.00 5.11 -19.07
CA ASP A 229 12.34 6.41 -19.03
C ASP A 229 11.43 6.61 -17.81
N VAL A 230 11.06 5.56 -17.07
CA VAL A 230 10.02 5.60 -16.02
C VAL A 230 10.31 6.60 -14.89
N LEU A 231 11.58 6.81 -14.55
CA LEU A 231 12.03 7.81 -13.55
C LEU A 231 12.60 9.08 -14.19
N GLY A 232 12.63 9.14 -15.52
CA GLY A 232 13.20 10.22 -16.32
C GLY A 232 12.37 11.51 -16.28
N SER A 233 12.75 12.50 -17.08
CA SER A 233 12.02 13.78 -17.15
C SER A 233 10.81 13.75 -18.09
N ASN A 234 10.72 12.77 -18.98
CA ASN A 234 9.66 12.62 -19.97
C ASN A 234 9.32 11.13 -20.19
N PRO A 235 8.67 10.49 -19.20
CA PRO A 235 8.22 9.11 -19.33
C PRO A 235 7.17 8.95 -20.45
N ASP A 236 7.19 7.78 -21.10
CA ASP A 236 6.25 7.38 -22.15
C ASP A 236 5.68 5.97 -21.86
N PRO A 237 4.49 5.90 -21.21
CA PRO A 237 3.84 4.63 -20.90
C PRO A 237 3.51 3.73 -22.10
N SER A 238 3.47 4.27 -23.33
CA SER A 238 3.10 3.49 -24.52
C SER A 238 4.08 2.34 -24.83
N GLY A 239 5.33 2.46 -24.35
CA GLY A 239 6.38 1.46 -24.50
C GLY A 239 6.52 0.47 -23.34
N TRP A 240 5.79 0.65 -22.24
CA TRP A 240 6.02 -0.10 -20.99
C TRP A 240 5.42 -1.52 -20.98
N GLY A 241 4.63 -1.88 -21.99
CA GLY A 241 3.92 -3.14 -22.05
C GLY A 241 2.63 -3.13 -21.23
N LEU A 242 2.09 -4.33 -20.95
CA LEU A 242 0.79 -4.45 -20.30
C LEU A 242 0.87 -4.11 -18.80
N PRO A 243 -0.04 -3.29 -18.27
CA PRO A 243 -0.14 -3.04 -16.84
C PRO A 243 -0.61 -4.27 -16.05
N LEU A 244 -0.50 -4.20 -14.73
CA LEU A 244 -1.19 -5.12 -13.82
C LEU A 244 -2.70 -4.93 -13.90
N SER A 245 -3.16 -3.69 -14.01
CA SER A 245 -4.58 -3.33 -14.11
C SER A 245 -4.82 -2.23 -15.15
N ASN A 246 -5.97 -2.26 -15.80
CA ASN A 246 -6.45 -1.20 -16.69
C ASN A 246 -7.95 -1.02 -16.41
N PHE A 247 -8.29 -0.05 -15.59
CA PHE A 247 -9.66 0.30 -15.25
C PHE A 247 -10.22 1.26 -16.30
N ARG A 248 -11.06 0.73 -17.19
CA ARG A 248 -11.99 1.54 -17.99
C ARG A 248 -13.36 1.43 -17.36
N LEU A 249 -14.01 2.57 -17.15
CA LEU A 249 -15.28 2.64 -16.44
C LEU A 249 -16.43 2.94 -17.38
N SER A 250 -17.63 2.47 -17.00
CA SER A 250 -18.88 2.77 -17.70
C SER A 250 -19.38 4.20 -17.45
N CYS A 251 -18.69 4.96 -16.60
CA CYS A 251 -19.02 6.32 -16.20
C CYS A 251 -17.91 7.29 -16.60
N ASP A 252 -18.17 8.58 -16.40
CA ASP A 252 -17.21 9.66 -16.68
C ASP A 252 -16.16 9.73 -15.57
N ILE A 253 -14.95 9.22 -15.84
CA ILE A 253 -13.85 9.18 -14.87
C ILE A 253 -13.55 10.58 -14.31
N ALA A 254 -13.58 11.62 -15.13
CA ALA A 254 -13.28 12.98 -14.69
C ALA A 254 -14.31 13.57 -13.72
N LYS A 255 -15.53 12.99 -13.66
CA LYS A 255 -16.55 13.36 -12.66
C LYS A 255 -16.50 12.49 -11.40
N SER A 256 -16.00 11.27 -11.53
CA SER A 256 -15.96 10.30 -10.43
C SER A 256 -14.69 10.40 -9.59
N PHE A 257 -13.61 10.94 -10.15
CA PHE A 257 -12.33 11.13 -9.51
C PHE A 257 -11.94 12.60 -9.64
N GLN A 258 -11.87 13.32 -8.53
CA GLN A 258 -11.61 14.77 -8.52
C GLN A 258 -10.71 15.16 -7.36
N ASP A 259 -9.74 16.03 -7.65
CA ASP A 259 -8.84 16.66 -6.67
C ASP A 259 -8.17 15.67 -5.69
N HIS A 260 -7.59 14.60 -6.24
CA HIS A 260 -6.99 13.54 -5.44
C HIS A 260 -5.67 13.96 -4.80
N SER A 261 -5.55 13.78 -3.49
CA SER A 261 -4.27 13.77 -2.78
C SER A 261 -3.67 12.35 -2.79
N ILE A 262 -2.35 12.26 -2.84
CA ILE A 262 -1.60 11.01 -2.67
C ILE A 262 -1.52 10.67 -1.19
N VAL A 263 -1.80 9.42 -0.82
CA VAL A 263 -1.84 8.96 0.57
C VAL A 263 -0.91 7.78 0.78
N PHE A 264 -0.15 7.82 1.88
CA PHE A 264 0.49 6.65 2.47
C PHE A 264 -0.05 6.45 3.87
N ASP A 265 -0.37 5.20 4.20
CA ASP A 265 -0.62 4.82 5.59
C ASP A 265 -0.29 3.36 5.88
N THR A 266 -0.39 3.03 7.16
CA THR A 266 -0.46 1.65 7.63
C THR A 266 -1.40 1.61 8.82
N THR A 267 -2.62 1.12 8.61
CA THR A 267 -3.55 0.80 9.69
C THR A 267 -3.42 -0.67 10.10
N PHE A 268 -4.22 -1.05 11.10
CA PHE A 268 -4.28 -2.38 11.65
C PHE A 268 -5.72 -2.82 11.84
N CYS A 269 -6.02 -4.10 11.62
CA CYS A 269 -7.33 -4.66 11.89
C CYS A 269 -8.45 -3.90 11.17
N GLY A 270 -9.38 -3.29 11.93
CA GLY A 270 -10.44 -2.46 11.36
C GLY A 270 -11.38 -3.22 10.42
N ASP A 271 -12.02 -2.43 9.56
CA ASP A 271 -13.14 -2.86 8.73
C ASP A 271 -12.77 -3.96 7.73
N TRP A 272 -11.50 -4.10 7.36
CA TRP A 272 -11.05 -5.17 6.47
C TRP A 272 -10.19 -6.23 7.17
N ALA A 273 -8.97 -5.88 7.62
CA ALA A 273 -8.04 -6.87 8.19
C ALA A 273 -8.60 -7.50 9.47
N GLY A 274 -9.33 -6.72 10.28
CA GLY A 274 -9.94 -7.16 11.52
C GLY A 274 -11.10 -8.12 11.26
N ASN A 275 -11.99 -7.77 10.33
CA ASN A 275 -13.11 -8.62 9.94
C ASN A 275 -12.66 -9.92 9.25
N ALA A 276 -11.54 -9.90 8.51
CA ALA A 276 -10.97 -11.09 7.87
C ALA A 276 -10.26 -12.04 8.84
N TRP A 277 -9.86 -11.56 10.04
CA TRP A 277 -8.99 -12.28 10.98
C TRP A 277 -9.43 -13.73 11.26
N SER A 278 -10.70 -13.92 11.60
CA SER A 278 -11.23 -15.24 11.99
C SER A 278 -11.25 -16.25 10.83
N GLY A 279 -11.27 -15.77 9.59
CA GLY A 279 -11.22 -16.59 8.38
C GLY A 279 -9.81 -16.84 7.85
N ASP A 280 -8.81 -16.08 8.32
CA ASP A 280 -7.42 -16.25 7.93
C ASP A 280 -6.79 -17.39 8.75
N ALA A 281 -6.45 -18.50 8.08
CA ALA A 281 -5.90 -19.69 8.72
C ALA A 281 -4.48 -19.47 9.31
N GLN A 282 -3.75 -18.46 8.84
CA GLN A 282 -2.43 -18.11 9.36
C GLN A 282 -2.53 -17.19 10.57
N CYS A 283 -3.54 -16.33 10.61
CA CYS A 283 -3.69 -15.31 11.66
C CYS A 283 -4.60 -15.72 12.81
N SER A 284 -5.73 -16.40 12.53
CA SER A 284 -6.73 -16.77 13.54
C SER A 284 -6.18 -17.59 14.72
N GLY A 285 -5.09 -18.33 14.53
CA GLY A 285 -4.43 -19.10 15.58
C GLY A 285 -3.44 -18.32 16.46
N LEU A 286 -3.14 -17.06 16.12
CA LEU A 286 -2.14 -16.25 16.83
C LEU A 286 -2.73 -15.51 18.04
N ALA A 287 -4.01 -15.16 17.99
CA ALA A 287 -4.76 -14.54 19.09
C ALA A 287 -6.28 -14.65 18.86
N ASP A 288 -7.05 -14.49 19.93
CA ASP A 288 -8.53 -14.53 19.88
C ASP A 288 -9.11 -13.45 18.95
N THR A 289 -8.46 -12.28 18.89
CA THR A 289 -8.86 -11.16 18.02
C THR A 289 -7.64 -10.50 17.39
N CYS A 290 -7.86 -9.86 16.24
CA CYS A 290 -6.82 -9.07 15.57
C CYS A 290 -6.23 -7.99 16.49
N ASN A 291 -7.10 -7.21 17.16
CA ASN A 291 -6.65 -6.13 18.05
C ASN A 291 -5.78 -6.67 19.19
N SER A 292 -6.13 -7.83 19.77
CA SER A 292 -5.32 -8.45 20.82
C SER A 292 -3.94 -8.87 20.32
N TYR A 293 -3.84 -9.39 19.09
CA TYR A 293 -2.55 -9.69 18.47
C TYR A 293 -1.72 -8.42 18.27
N VAL A 294 -2.32 -7.39 17.65
CA VAL A 294 -1.62 -6.13 17.35
C VAL A 294 -1.19 -5.40 18.61
N GLU A 295 -2.01 -5.39 19.66
CA GLU A 295 -1.67 -4.80 20.96
C GLU A 295 -0.44 -5.44 21.59
N ASN A 296 -0.39 -6.78 21.62
CA ASN A 296 0.52 -7.51 22.50
C ASN A 296 1.80 -8.04 21.82
N ASN A 297 1.94 -7.88 20.50
CA ASN A 297 3.05 -8.48 19.74
C ASN A 297 3.86 -7.43 18.93
N PRO A 298 4.47 -6.41 19.57
CA PRO A 298 5.20 -5.34 18.88
C PRO A 298 6.25 -5.84 17.87
N ASN A 299 7.07 -6.81 18.27
CA ASN A 299 8.19 -7.30 17.46
C ASN A 299 7.74 -7.93 16.12
N ALA A 300 6.46 -8.35 16.01
CA ALA A 300 5.90 -8.87 14.77
C ALA A 300 5.86 -7.81 13.65
N PHE A 301 5.90 -6.52 14.00
CA PHE A 301 5.74 -5.39 13.09
C PHE A 301 7.07 -4.71 12.73
N SER A 302 8.21 -5.36 12.98
CA SER A 302 9.53 -4.85 12.60
C SER A 302 9.70 -4.63 11.08
N GLU A 303 9.03 -5.44 10.27
CA GLU A 303 8.97 -5.31 8.81
C GLU A 303 7.73 -4.51 8.32
N ALA A 304 7.07 -3.77 9.22
CA ALA A 304 5.91 -2.93 8.88
C ALA A 304 6.36 -1.48 8.63
N TYR A 305 7.07 -1.26 7.53
CA TYR A 305 7.52 0.07 7.13
C TYR A 305 7.57 0.26 5.61
N TRP A 306 7.28 1.48 5.17
CA TRP A 306 7.57 1.94 3.82
C TRP A 306 8.99 2.48 3.75
N SER A 307 9.68 2.19 2.65
CA SER A 307 10.97 2.79 2.31
C SER A 307 10.93 3.25 0.85
N VAL A 308 10.93 4.57 0.67
CA VAL A 308 10.66 5.23 -0.61
C VAL A 308 11.93 5.89 -1.12
N ASN A 309 12.31 5.60 -2.37
CA ASN A 309 13.48 6.19 -3.04
C ASN A 309 13.09 7.39 -3.91
N ALA A 310 11.90 7.38 -4.48
CA ALA A 310 11.38 8.48 -5.29
C ALA A 310 9.85 8.47 -5.34
N LEU A 311 9.26 9.66 -5.38
CA LEU A 311 7.86 9.86 -5.73
C LEU A 311 7.77 11.05 -6.67
N LYS A 312 7.31 10.79 -7.90
CA LYS A 312 7.22 11.79 -8.97
C LYS A 312 5.84 11.80 -9.58
N VAL A 313 5.35 12.99 -9.91
CA VAL A 313 4.07 13.17 -10.59
C VAL A 313 4.30 13.95 -11.88
N TYR A 314 3.75 13.42 -12.97
CA TYR A 314 3.81 14.01 -14.29
C TYR A 314 2.40 14.30 -14.81
N GLN A 315 2.26 15.32 -15.65
CA GLN A 315 1.02 15.65 -16.36
C GLN A 315 1.27 15.75 -17.86
N GLN A 316 0.26 15.44 -18.66
CA GLN A 316 0.34 15.62 -20.11
C GLN A 316 0.37 17.12 -20.45
N GLU A 317 1.19 17.52 -21.43
CA GLU A 317 1.18 18.90 -21.93
C GLU A 317 -0.23 19.31 -22.38
N GLY A 318 -0.81 20.30 -21.69
CA GLY A 318 -2.19 20.77 -21.92
C GLY A 318 -3.19 20.40 -20.81
N GLY A 319 -2.79 19.55 -19.85
CA GLY A 319 -3.52 19.36 -18.59
C GLY A 319 -3.44 20.64 -17.76
N SER A 320 -4.55 21.37 -17.64
CA SER A 320 -4.62 22.57 -16.81
C SER A 320 -4.64 22.15 -15.34
N SER A 321 -3.55 22.28 -14.61
CA SER A 321 -3.61 22.26 -13.14
C SER A 321 -4.34 23.50 -12.63
N PRO A 322 -5.26 23.39 -11.66
CA PRO A 322 -5.76 24.58 -10.98
C PRO A 322 -4.62 25.20 -10.18
N SER A 323 -4.28 26.44 -10.54
CA SER A 323 -3.34 27.29 -9.81
C SER A 323 -3.72 27.40 -8.34
N SER A 324 -2.80 27.07 -7.44
CA SER A 324 -2.91 27.37 -6.01
C SER A 324 -2.88 28.89 -5.79
N GLU A 325 -4.04 29.54 -5.72
CA GLU A 325 -4.14 30.88 -5.16
C GLU A 325 -4.16 30.80 -3.63
N PRO A 326 -3.38 31.64 -2.91
CA PRO A 326 -3.42 31.68 -1.46
C PRO A 326 -4.78 32.24 -1.01
N TYR A 327 -5.46 31.48 -0.15
CA TYR A 327 -6.74 31.85 0.46
C TYR A 327 -6.61 33.17 1.22
N GLY A 328 -7.06 34.27 0.59
CA GLY A 328 -7.21 35.56 1.23
C GLY A 328 -8.31 35.49 2.28
N SER A 329 -7.98 35.79 3.54
CA SER A 329 -8.95 35.88 4.63
C SER A 329 -10.08 36.88 4.30
N PRO A 330 -11.36 36.51 4.45
CA PRO A 330 -12.43 37.48 4.26
C PRO A 330 -12.51 38.43 5.46
N THR A 331 -12.09 39.67 5.26
CA THR A 331 -12.53 40.79 6.11
C THR A 331 -13.90 41.21 5.63
N SER A 332 -14.96 40.76 6.28
CA SER A 332 -16.31 41.27 6.06
C SER A 332 -16.81 42.03 7.29
N THR A 333 -16.91 43.34 7.14
CA THR A 333 -17.59 44.28 8.02
C THR A 333 -19.06 43.86 8.21
N PRO A 334 -19.59 43.79 9.45
CA PRO A 334 -20.98 43.37 9.65
C PRO A 334 -21.94 44.50 9.28
N ALA A 335 -22.85 44.21 8.34
CA ALA A 335 -24.01 45.04 8.04
C ALA A 335 -25.15 44.71 9.02
N SER A 336 -25.66 45.74 9.69
CA SER A 336 -26.77 45.67 10.64
C SER A 336 -28.08 45.27 9.97
N VAL A 337 -28.69 44.17 10.42
CA VAL A 337 -30.08 43.82 10.14
C VAL A 337 -30.78 43.52 11.45
N SER A 338 -31.74 44.37 11.79
CA SER A 338 -32.62 44.29 12.96
C SER A 338 -33.72 43.24 12.74
N GLN A 339 -33.86 42.30 13.68
CA GLN A 339 -34.99 41.37 13.79
C GLN A 339 -35.50 41.29 15.25
N PRO A 340 -36.78 40.94 15.46
CA PRO A 340 -37.56 41.40 16.60
C PRO A 340 -37.38 40.57 17.87
N VAL A 341 -37.63 41.25 18.99
CA VAL A 341 -37.51 40.80 20.38
C VAL A 341 -38.48 39.65 20.69
N SER A 342 -37.94 38.53 21.17
CA SER A 342 -38.68 37.50 21.90
C SER A 342 -38.16 37.46 23.33
N SER A 343 -39.08 37.69 24.28
CA SER A 343 -38.83 37.80 25.70
C SER A 343 -38.76 36.41 26.35
N TYR A 344 -37.59 36.04 26.85
CA TYR A 344 -37.43 35.02 27.87
C TYR A 344 -36.35 35.48 28.85
N GLU A 345 -36.78 35.63 30.10
CA GLU A 345 -35.98 36.03 31.25
C GLU A 345 -35.41 34.78 31.93
N PRO A 346 -34.09 34.71 32.17
CA PRO A 346 -33.54 33.75 33.11
C PRO A 346 -33.20 34.42 34.45
N GLU A 347 -33.74 33.85 35.53
CA GLU A 347 -33.41 34.16 36.92
C GLU A 347 -31.91 33.97 37.20
N SER A 348 -31.33 34.90 37.97
CA SER A 348 -29.95 34.86 38.43
C SER A 348 -29.78 33.89 39.61
N SER A 349 -28.80 32.99 39.52
CA SER A 349 -28.27 32.24 40.66
C SER A 349 -26.77 32.50 40.76
N SER A 350 -26.39 33.22 41.82
CA SER A 350 -25.01 33.52 42.23
C SER A 350 -24.37 32.33 42.93
N TRP A 351 -23.18 31.91 42.49
CA TRP A 351 -22.30 31.02 43.25
C TRP A 351 -20.91 31.64 43.37
N GLU A 352 -20.47 31.83 44.61
CA GLU A 352 -19.14 32.30 45.00
C GLU A 352 -18.11 31.15 44.89
N PRO A 353 -16.82 31.45 44.65
CA PRO A 353 -15.78 30.43 44.57
C PRO A 353 -15.27 30.04 45.97
N VAL A 354 -15.42 28.75 46.32
CA VAL A 354 -14.81 28.18 47.53
C VAL A 354 -13.45 27.60 47.16
N THR A 355 -12.40 28.17 47.74
CA THR A 355 -11.03 27.64 47.75
C THR A 355 -10.92 26.58 48.84
N SER A 356 -10.49 25.37 48.51
CA SER A 356 -10.00 24.41 49.51
C SER A 356 -8.90 23.52 48.92
N ALA A 357 -7.70 23.68 49.48
CA ALA A 357 -6.55 22.82 49.24
C ALA A 357 -6.66 21.56 50.13
N PRO A 358 -6.25 20.37 49.66
CA PRO A 358 -6.16 19.19 50.50
C PRO A 358 -4.89 19.20 51.38
N PRO A 359 -4.93 18.57 52.57
CA PRO A 359 -3.81 18.58 53.51
C PRO A 359 -2.70 17.60 53.11
N TYR A 360 -1.46 18.05 53.25
CA TYR A 360 -0.25 17.23 53.22
C TYR A 360 -0.25 16.25 54.40
N ILE A 361 -0.09 14.95 54.10
CA ILE A 361 0.33 13.95 55.08
C ILE A 361 1.80 13.64 54.84
N THR A 362 2.63 14.01 55.82
CA THR A 362 4.03 13.64 55.93
C THR A 362 4.15 12.27 56.58
N SER A 363 4.79 11.31 55.90
CA SER A 363 5.30 10.11 56.55
C SER A 363 6.76 9.90 56.14
N SER A 364 7.63 10.00 57.12
CA SER A 364 9.08 9.79 57.02
C SER A 364 9.40 8.29 57.00
N PRO A 365 10.40 7.83 56.22
CA PRO A 365 10.88 6.46 56.29
C PRO A 365 11.82 6.26 57.50
N PRO A 366 11.79 5.10 58.19
CA PRO A 366 12.80 4.77 59.19
C PRO A 366 14.08 4.23 58.54
N ALA A 367 15.17 4.49 59.25
CA ALA A 367 16.57 4.32 58.87
C ALA A 367 17.05 2.87 58.80
N ALA A 368 18.18 2.71 58.08
CA ALA A 368 18.97 1.51 57.92
C ALA A 368 19.69 1.04 59.22
N GLY A 369 19.94 -0.26 59.28
CA GLY A 369 20.88 -0.97 60.17
C GLY A 369 21.41 -2.26 59.49
N PRO A 370 22.53 -2.84 59.93
CA PRO A 370 23.69 -3.02 59.05
C PRO A 370 24.04 -4.46 58.61
N THR A 371 24.78 -4.51 57.49
CA THR A 371 25.86 -5.43 57.02
C THR A 371 25.98 -6.88 57.51
N ASP A 372 26.06 -7.81 56.55
CA ASP A 372 27.12 -8.84 56.43
C ASP A 372 27.05 -9.43 54.99
N SER A 373 28.07 -9.29 54.13
CA SER A 373 29.35 -10.01 54.03
C SER A 373 29.34 -11.17 53.01
N ALA A 374 30.03 -10.89 51.89
CA ALA A 374 30.97 -11.75 51.16
C ALA A 374 30.51 -12.96 50.29
N GLY A 375 30.94 -12.88 49.01
CA GLY A 375 31.22 -14.01 48.11
C GLY A 375 30.53 -13.83 46.75
N GLY A 376 31.18 -13.63 45.60
CA GLY A 376 32.57 -13.52 45.17
C GLY A 376 32.57 -13.10 43.68
N PRO A 377 33.70 -12.70 43.07
CA PRO A 377 33.72 -12.35 41.65
C PRO A 377 34.26 -13.51 40.82
N GLU A 378 33.52 -13.95 39.80
CA GLU A 378 34.15 -14.60 38.64
C GLU A 378 33.74 -13.88 37.36
N SER A 379 34.69 -13.08 36.89
CA SER A 379 34.76 -12.57 35.53
C SER A 379 35.24 -13.67 34.59
N TYR A 380 34.47 -14.00 33.57
CA TYR A 380 35.04 -14.54 32.34
C TYR A 380 34.88 -13.49 31.24
N GLY A 381 36.01 -12.88 30.89
CA GLY A 381 36.15 -12.09 29.67
C GLY A 381 36.04 -12.98 28.42
N PRO A 382 35.80 -12.37 27.25
CA PRO A 382 35.52 -13.07 26.01
C PRO A 382 36.82 -13.61 25.38
N PRO A 383 36.78 -14.74 24.67
CA PRO A 383 37.83 -15.07 23.72
C PRO A 383 37.56 -14.37 22.37
N SER A 384 38.62 -13.79 21.84
CA SER A 384 38.72 -13.06 20.59
C SER A 384 39.23 -13.96 19.44
N VAL A 385 38.65 -13.75 18.24
CA VAL A 385 39.15 -13.95 16.84
C VAL A 385 39.89 -15.25 16.45
N SER A 386 39.55 -15.93 15.35
CA SER A 386 39.85 -15.53 13.93
C SER A 386 39.25 -16.58 12.92
N PRO A 387 39.46 -16.54 11.58
CA PRO A 387 38.57 -15.91 10.60
C PRO A 387 38.19 -16.84 9.41
N TRP A 388 36.91 -16.95 9.05
CA TRP A 388 36.53 -17.48 7.74
C TRP A 388 35.36 -16.70 7.15
N GLY A 389 35.70 -15.81 6.23
CA GLY A 389 34.88 -15.41 5.08
C GLY A 389 35.84 -15.20 3.90
N PRO A 390 35.40 -14.93 2.66
CA PRO A 390 34.02 -14.77 2.20
C PRO A 390 33.69 -15.56 0.91
N GLY A 391 32.42 -15.91 0.70
CA GLY A 391 31.91 -16.41 -0.59
C GLY A 391 31.28 -15.30 -1.41
N GLY A 392 32.06 -14.30 -1.82
CA GLY A 392 31.64 -13.29 -2.79
C GLY A 392 31.84 -13.81 -4.21
N TYR A 393 30.77 -13.87 -5.00
CA TYR A 393 30.88 -14.12 -6.44
C TYR A 393 31.19 -12.80 -7.14
N THR A 394 32.38 -12.73 -7.75
CA THR A 394 32.72 -11.76 -8.79
C THR A 394 32.80 -12.52 -10.13
N PRO A 395 32.22 -12.02 -11.23
CA PRO A 395 32.47 -12.60 -12.54
C PRO A 395 33.78 -12.03 -13.11
N ILE A 396 34.77 -12.90 -13.38
CA ILE A 396 35.88 -12.56 -14.27
C ILE A 396 35.48 -12.98 -15.69
N VAL A 397 35.30 -11.98 -16.53
CA VAL A 397 35.11 -12.11 -17.98
C VAL A 397 36.47 -12.43 -18.60
N GLY A 398 36.61 -13.62 -19.18
CA GLY A 398 37.71 -13.94 -20.09
C GLY A 398 37.44 -13.39 -21.50
N PRO A 399 38.48 -12.96 -22.25
CA PRO A 399 38.31 -12.41 -23.59
C PRO A 399 37.93 -13.53 -24.55
N GLY A 400 36.64 -13.63 -24.90
CA GLY A 400 36.14 -14.64 -25.84
C GLY A 400 34.67 -15.03 -25.75
N GLY A 401 33.82 -14.22 -25.09
CA GLY A 401 32.35 -14.30 -25.10
C GLY A 401 31.70 -15.57 -25.68
N SER A 402 31.45 -16.56 -24.83
CA SER A 402 30.51 -17.65 -25.10
C SER A 402 29.97 -18.22 -23.78
N VAL A 403 28.65 -18.36 -23.71
CA VAL A 403 27.86 -18.79 -22.54
C VAL A 403 27.58 -20.28 -22.70
N GLY A 404 27.96 -21.10 -21.74
CA GLY A 404 27.66 -22.55 -21.71
C GLY A 404 26.56 -22.87 -20.70
N GLU A 405 25.58 -23.66 -21.12
CA GLU A 405 24.48 -24.22 -20.31
C GLU A 405 24.97 -24.91 -19.02
N SER A 406 24.31 -24.63 -17.89
CA SER A 406 24.48 -25.38 -16.66
C SER A 406 23.41 -26.47 -16.55
N GLN A 407 23.86 -27.74 -16.48
CA GLN A 407 23.05 -28.88 -16.09
C GLN A 407 22.69 -28.84 -14.60
N PRO A 408 21.55 -29.43 -14.16
CA PRO A 408 21.20 -29.52 -12.75
C PRO A 408 22.10 -30.55 -12.02
N PRO A 409 22.38 -30.34 -10.72
CA PRO A 409 23.26 -31.22 -9.96
C PRO A 409 22.60 -32.58 -9.65
N ALA A 410 23.47 -33.58 -9.53
CA ALA A 410 23.17 -34.99 -9.35
C ALA A 410 22.40 -35.31 -8.04
N SER A 411 21.58 -36.36 -8.15
CA SER A 411 20.79 -37.03 -7.12
C SER A 411 21.51 -37.25 -5.79
N THR A 412 20.88 -36.85 -4.69
CA THR A 412 21.10 -37.48 -3.38
C THR A 412 20.15 -38.67 -3.23
N SER A 413 20.70 -39.78 -2.75
CA SER A 413 20.01 -41.04 -2.51
C SER A 413 18.80 -40.86 -1.59
N TRP A 414 17.71 -41.58 -1.87
CA TRP A 414 16.48 -41.73 -1.07
C TRP A 414 15.30 -40.79 -1.41
N GLY A 415 14.80 -40.88 -2.65
CA GLY A 415 13.50 -40.33 -3.08
C GLY A 415 13.53 -39.94 -4.55
N GLY A 416 12.52 -40.32 -5.34
CA GLY A 416 12.49 -40.08 -6.78
C GLY A 416 11.15 -39.56 -7.29
N TRP A 417 11.23 -38.58 -8.18
CA TRP A 417 10.09 -38.08 -8.95
C TRP A 417 9.84 -38.96 -10.17
N TRP A 418 8.57 -39.16 -10.50
CA TRP A 418 8.17 -39.75 -11.77
C TRP A 418 7.02 -38.96 -12.40
N SER A 419 6.89 -39.10 -13.72
CA SER A 419 5.86 -38.45 -14.52
C SER A 419 5.21 -39.45 -15.47
N ASN A 420 3.90 -39.32 -15.63
CA ASN A 420 3.09 -40.14 -16.54
C ASN A 420 2.85 -39.40 -17.87
N PRO A 421 2.54 -40.13 -18.95
CA PRO A 421 2.22 -39.54 -20.26
C PRO A 421 0.97 -38.63 -20.28
N ASP A 422 0.15 -38.68 -19.23
CA ASP A 422 -1.04 -37.83 -19.07
C ASP A 422 -0.76 -36.49 -18.37
N GLY A 423 0.51 -36.20 -18.08
CA GLY A 423 0.95 -34.95 -17.45
C GLY A 423 0.88 -34.95 -15.93
N SER A 424 0.51 -36.05 -15.28
CA SER A 424 0.59 -36.18 -13.83
C SER A 424 2.02 -36.50 -13.37
N ALA A 425 2.48 -35.83 -12.31
CA ALA A 425 3.75 -36.12 -11.65
C ALA A 425 3.53 -36.41 -10.16
N GLY A 426 4.35 -37.29 -9.59
CA GLY A 426 4.26 -37.67 -8.18
C GLY A 426 5.63 -37.90 -7.54
N TYR A 427 5.69 -37.78 -6.22
CA TYR A 427 6.88 -38.00 -5.41
C TYR A 427 6.67 -39.16 -4.45
N ASN A 428 7.61 -40.10 -4.39
CA ASN A 428 7.57 -41.22 -3.44
C ASN A 428 8.60 -41.00 -2.32
N GLY A 429 8.13 -40.59 -1.14
CA GLY A 429 8.92 -40.49 0.08
C GLY A 429 8.99 -41.85 0.78
N GLY A 430 10.18 -42.42 0.90
CA GLY A 430 10.38 -43.72 1.56
C GLY A 430 10.08 -43.66 3.05
N GLY A 431 9.06 -44.40 3.49
CA GLY A 431 8.71 -44.56 4.91
C GLY A 431 7.79 -45.75 5.18
N GLY A 432 8.39 -46.92 5.37
CA GLY A 432 8.02 -47.96 6.35
C GLY A 432 6.56 -48.20 6.78
N TRP A 433 5.84 -49.05 6.03
CA TRP A 433 4.98 -50.17 6.48
C TRP A 433 4.06 -50.03 7.72
N ASN A 434 2.74 -50.07 7.49
CA ASN A 434 1.87 -51.10 8.08
C ASN A 434 0.66 -51.39 7.19
N HIS A 435 0.57 -52.64 6.73
CA HIS A 435 -0.56 -53.21 5.98
C HIS A 435 -1.82 -53.35 6.86
N ARG A 436 -3.01 -53.17 6.25
CA ARG A 436 -4.11 -54.16 6.18
C ARG A 436 -5.39 -53.54 5.57
N HIS A 437 -5.61 -53.77 4.28
CA HIS A 437 -6.72 -54.59 3.74
C HIS A 437 -6.93 -54.28 2.26
N ALA A 438 -6.95 -55.35 1.47
CA ALA A 438 -7.24 -55.35 0.05
C ALA A 438 -8.63 -55.95 -0.22
N ARG A 439 -9.19 -55.54 -1.37
CA ARG A 439 -10.34 -56.10 -2.11
C ARG A 439 -11.71 -55.67 -1.56
N HIS A 440 -12.71 -55.28 -2.36
CA HIS A 440 -13.13 -55.79 -3.67
C HIS A 440 -14.04 -54.78 -4.41
N LEU A 441 -13.94 -54.81 -5.75
CA LEU A 441 -14.98 -54.64 -6.79
C LEU A 441 -15.41 -53.26 -7.29
N ARG A 442 -15.15 -53.09 -8.60
CA ARG A 442 -15.73 -52.18 -9.58
C ARG A 442 -17.18 -52.56 -9.92
N GLN A 443 -17.85 -51.60 -10.55
CA GLN A 443 -19.03 -51.66 -11.43
C GLN A 443 -20.38 -51.38 -10.75
N HIS A 444 -21.03 -50.28 -11.16
CA HIS A 444 -22.18 -50.39 -12.05
C HIS A 444 -22.44 -49.08 -12.82
N LYS A 445 -22.78 -49.27 -14.11
CA LYS A 445 -23.19 -48.28 -15.10
C LYS A 445 -24.60 -47.73 -14.82
N ARG A 446 -24.80 -46.48 -15.28
CA ARG A 446 -26.00 -45.87 -15.90
C ARG A 446 -27.29 -46.72 -15.94
N HIS A 447 -28.40 -46.11 -15.51
CA HIS A 447 -29.65 -46.11 -16.28
C HIS A 447 -30.52 -44.86 -16.00
N HIS A 448 -31.16 -44.39 -17.06
CA HIS A 448 -32.12 -43.29 -17.19
C HIS A 448 -33.39 -43.40 -16.31
N GLY A 449 -34.08 -42.26 -16.10
CA GLY A 449 -35.55 -42.23 -16.20
C GLY A 449 -36.30 -41.24 -15.29
N ASN A 450 -36.96 -40.27 -15.92
CA ASN A 450 -37.97 -39.31 -15.41
C ASN A 450 -38.98 -39.83 -14.37
N GLY A 451 -39.51 -38.90 -13.55
CA GLY A 451 -40.87 -38.99 -13.04
C GLY A 451 -41.20 -38.09 -11.85
N LEU A 452 -41.99 -37.02 -12.14
CA LEU A 452 -42.73 -36.10 -11.26
C LEU A 452 -41.98 -34.92 -10.61
#